data_AF-A0A1F6BWP9-F1
#
_entry.id   AF-A0A1F6BWP9-F1
#
_cell.length_a   1.000
_cell.length_b   1.000
_cell.length_c   1.000
_cell.angle_alpha   90.00
_cell.angle_beta   90.00
_cell.angle_gamma   90.00
#
_symmetry.space_group_name_H-M   'P 1'
#
loop_
_entity.id
_entity.type
_entity.pdbx_description
1 polymer ?
#
loop_
_entity_poly.entity_id
_entity_poly.type
_entity_poly.pdbx_seq_one_letter_code
_entity_poly.pdbx_strand_id
1 'polypeptide(L)'
;MSSITKNILIFAALAALAYAGYYLFVIKKDSSLNTTSSSEGQMLTNEFLQRLNDIEQVGLSRAVFDDARFRSLVDFSSTPDTVPAGRDNPFQ
;
A
#
# COMPACT_ATOMS: atom_id res chain seq x y z
N MET A 1 63.92 -13.06 -0.62
CA MET A 1 62.73 -13.91 -0.45
C MET A 1 62.77 -15.01 -1.49
N SER A 2 62.61 -16.28 -1.11
CA SER A 2 62.66 -17.41 -2.05
C SER A 2 61.53 -17.29 -3.08
N SER A 3 61.79 -17.61 -4.34
CA SER A 3 60.83 -17.50 -5.46
C SER A 3 59.51 -18.24 -5.17
N ILE A 4 59.58 -19.31 -4.36
CA ILE A 4 58.41 -20.07 -3.89
C ILE A 4 57.49 -19.22 -3.02
N THR A 5 58.02 -18.52 -2.03
CA THR A 5 57.26 -17.59 -1.17
C THR A 5 56.60 -16.46 -1.98
N LYS A 6 57.28 -15.95 -3.01
CA LYS A 6 56.72 -14.91 -3.90
C LYS A 6 55.55 -15.44 -4.73
N ASN A 7 55.67 -16.65 -5.28
CA ASN A 7 54.62 -17.28 -6.07
C ASN A 7 53.39 -17.60 -5.21
N ILE A 8 53.57 -18.14 -4.01
CA ILE A 8 52.47 -18.42 -3.08
C ILE A 8 51.74 -17.13 -2.70
N LEU A 9 52.47 -16.05 -2.43
CA LEU A 9 51.89 -14.75 -2.09
C LEU A 9 51.08 -14.16 -3.25
N ILE A 10 51.56 -14.30 -4.49
CA ILE A 10 50.83 -13.88 -5.69
C ILE A 10 49.53 -14.68 -5.84
N PHE A 11 49.56 -16.01 -5.70
CA PHE A 11 48.37 -16.84 -5.78
C PHE A 11 47.36 -16.52 -4.68
N ALA A 12 47.83 -16.29 -3.44
CA ALA A 12 46.96 -15.90 -2.33
C ALA A 12 46.29 -14.53 -2.58
N ALA A 13 47.03 -13.56 -3.11
CA ALA A 13 46.47 -12.25 -3.47
C ALA A 13 45.41 -12.37 -4.59
N LEU A 14 45.65 -13.23 -5.58
CA LEU A 14 44.73 -13.47 -6.69
C LEU A 14 43.45 -14.17 -6.22
N ALA A 15 43.57 -15.15 -5.33
CA ALA A 15 42.43 -15.82 -4.70
C ALA A 15 41.61 -14.86 -3.83
N ALA A 16 42.28 -13.98 -3.07
CA ALA A 16 41.60 -12.95 -2.27
C ALA A 16 40.84 -11.95 -3.15
N LEU A 17 41.43 -11.52 -4.28
CA LEU A 17 40.76 -10.66 -5.25
C LEU A 17 39.56 -11.34 -5.91
N ALA A 18 39.68 -12.62 -6.29
CA ALA A 18 38.57 -13.39 -6.85
C ALA A 18 37.43 -13.56 -5.84
N TYR A 19 37.76 -13.86 -4.58
CA TYR A 19 36.76 -13.96 -3.50
C TYR A 19 36.07 -12.62 -3.23
N ALA A 20 36.82 -11.53 -3.11
CA ALA A 20 36.25 -10.20 -2.91
C ALA A 20 35.39 -9.76 -4.10
N GLY A 21 35.83 -10.06 -5.33
CA GLY A 21 35.07 -9.82 -6.55
C GLY A 21 33.76 -10.60 -6.56
N TYR A 22 33.80 -11.91 -6.25
CA TYR A 22 32.60 -12.75 -6.14
C TYR A 22 31.65 -12.26 -5.04
N TYR A 23 32.17 -11.97 -3.85
CA TYR A 23 31.40 -11.46 -2.71
C TYR A 23 30.70 -10.14 -3.08
N LEU A 24 31.43 -9.19 -3.67
CA LEU A 24 30.85 -7.91 -4.08
C LEU A 24 29.86 -8.05 -5.23
N PHE A 25 30.08 -8.95 -6.18
CA PHE A 25 29.23 -9.08 -7.35
C PHE A 25 27.97 -9.93 -7.09
N VAL A 26 28.07 -10.97 -6.25
CA VAL A 26 26.95 -11.86 -5.92
C VAL A 26 26.08 -11.28 -4.81
N ILE A 27 26.66 -10.71 -3.75
CA ILE A 27 25.85 -10.12 -2.67
C ILE A 27 25.18 -8.82 -3.13
N LYS A 28 25.79 -8.07 -4.06
CA LYS A 28 25.12 -6.95 -4.71
C LYS A 28 24.12 -7.35 -5.80
N LYS A 29 24.01 -8.62 -6.20
CA LYS A 29 22.88 -9.08 -7.02
C LYS A 29 21.60 -9.26 -6.19
N ASP A 30 21.72 -9.50 -4.88
CA ASP A 30 20.59 -9.47 -3.94
C ASP A 30 20.26 -8.04 -3.47
N SER A 31 21.16 -7.08 -3.66
CA SER A 31 20.77 -5.67 -3.70
C SER A 31 20.03 -5.46 -5.00
N SER A 32 18.71 -5.35 -4.94
CA SER A 32 17.83 -5.14 -6.08
C SER A 32 18.46 -4.21 -7.12
N LEU A 33 18.36 -4.57 -8.40
CA LEU A 33 18.41 -3.57 -9.46
C LEU A 33 17.31 -2.54 -9.13
N ASN A 34 17.66 -1.48 -8.42
CA ASN A 34 16.91 -0.23 -8.44
C ASN A 34 17.14 0.37 -9.82
N THR A 35 16.44 -0.20 -10.79
CA THR A 35 16.15 0.46 -12.04
C THR A 35 15.37 1.71 -11.67
N THR A 36 16.01 2.88 -11.79
CA THR A 36 15.41 4.20 -11.60
C THR A 36 14.25 4.47 -12.58
N SER A 37 13.98 3.55 -13.50
CA SER A 37 12.69 3.37 -14.14
C SER A 37 11.91 2.32 -13.36
N SER A 38 10.96 2.74 -12.53
CA SER A 38 9.98 1.84 -11.93
C SER A 38 9.46 0.91 -13.04
N SER A 39 9.71 -0.39 -12.94
CA SER A 39 9.13 -1.31 -13.92
C SER A 39 7.61 -1.14 -13.83
N GLU A 40 6.93 -1.15 -14.96
CA GLU A 40 5.48 -0.93 -15.01
C GLU A 40 4.74 -1.87 -14.03
N GLY A 41 5.23 -3.10 -13.88
CA GLY A 41 4.75 -4.07 -12.90
C GLY A 41 4.93 -3.65 -11.44
N GLN A 42 6.03 -2.97 -11.09
CA GLN A 42 6.26 -2.48 -9.74
C GLN A 42 5.37 -1.27 -9.41
N MET A 43 5.06 -0.42 -10.39
CA MET A 43 4.10 0.67 -10.23
C MET A 43 2.68 0.13 -10.02
N LEU A 44 2.25 -0.83 -10.84
CA LEU A 44 0.95 -1.49 -10.69
C LEU A 44 0.81 -2.23 -9.35
N THR A 45 1.89 -2.88 -8.90
CA THR A 45 1.89 -3.57 -7.59
C THR A 45 1.74 -2.58 -6.44
N ASN A 46 2.43 -1.45 -6.48
CA ASN A 46 2.30 -0.42 -5.45
C ASN A 46 0.89 0.20 -5.44
N GLU A 47 0.32 0.50 -6.60
CA GLU A 47 -1.05 1.01 -6.69
C GLU A 47 -2.05 -0.01 -6.13
N PHE A 48 -1.90 -1.29 -6.49
CA PHE A 48 -2.76 -2.36 -5.96
C PHE A 48 -2.68 -2.47 -4.43
N LEU A 49 -1.47 -2.47 -3.87
CA LEU A 49 -1.27 -2.55 -2.41
C LEU A 49 -1.85 -1.33 -1.69
N GLN A 50 -1.74 -0.15 -2.29
CA GLN A 50 -2.33 1.07 -1.73
C GLN A 50 -3.85 0.98 -1.69
N ARG A 51 -4.48 0.55 -2.80
CA ARG A 51 -5.94 0.35 -2.86
C ARG A 51 -6.42 -0.75 -1.91
N LEU A 52 -5.66 -1.82 -1.75
CA LEU A 52 -5.99 -2.88 -0.81
C LEU A 52 -6.01 -2.36 0.64
N ASN A 53 -5.01 -1.56 1.01
CA ASN A 53 -4.93 -0.96 2.34
C ASN A 53 -6.08 0.04 2.57
N ASP A 54 -6.42 0.84 1.56
CA ASP A 54 -7.60 1.73 1.61
C ASP A 54 -8.87 0.93 1.88
N ILE A 55 -9.08 -0.20 1.19
CA ILE A 55 -10.27 -1.05 1.36
C ILE A 55 -10.29 -1.73 2.74
N GLU A 56 -9.15 -2.24 3.24
CA GLU A 56 -9.08 -2.81 4.59
C GLU A 56 -9.42 -1.80 5.68
N GLN A 57 -9.12 -0.53 5.47
CA GLN A 57 -9.46 0.55 6.40
C GLN A 57 -10.95 0.96 6.34
N VAL A 58 -11.69 0.57 5.29
CA VAL A 58 -13.12 0.86 5.19
C VAL A 58 -13.91 -0.03 6.15
N GLY A 59 -14.18 0.49 7.34
CA GLY A 59 -15.12 -0.08 8.29
C GLY A 59 -16.56 0.22 7.89
N LEU A 60 -17.30 -0.78 7.41
CA LEU A 60 -18.72 -0.65 7.13
C LEU A 60 -19.53 -0.74 8.42
N SER A 61 -19.97 0.41 8.95
CA SER A 61 -20.87 0.46 10.10
C SER A 61 -22.30 0.12 9.67
N ARG A 62 -22.91 -0.86 10.36
CA ARG A 62 -24.34 -1.22 10.18
C ARG A 62 -25.25 -0.56 11.20
N ALA A 63 -24.72 0.34 12.05
CA ALA A 63 -25.47 0.95 13.14
C ALA A 63 -26.76 1.66 12.67
N VAL A 64 -26.78 2.20 11.44
CA VAL A 64 -27.98 2.82 10.86
C VAL A 64 -29.09 1.79 10.63
N PHE A 65 -28.74 0.56 10.24
CA PHE A 65 -29.71 -0.53 10.02
C PHE A 65 -30.15 -1.22 11.32
N ASP A 66 -29.52 -0.91 12.46
CA ASP A 66 -29.93 -1.42 13.77
C ASP A 66 -31.12 -0.66 14.37
N ASP A 67 -31.47 0.51 13.81
CA ASP A 67 -32.62 1.30 14.25
C ASP A 67 -33.93 0.52 14.02
N ALA A 68 -34.82 0.56 15.00
CA ALA A 68 -36.12 -0.10 14.97
C ALA A 68 -36.94 0.27 13.72
N ARG A 69 -36.77 1.48 13.18
CA ARG A 69 -37.41 1.96 11.95
C ARG A 69 -37.08 1.12 10.72
N PHE A 70 -35.91 0.47 10.68
CA PHE A 70 -35.49 -0.41 9.57
C PHE A 70 -35.71 -1.89 9.84
N ARG A 71 -36.09 -2.28 11.07
CA ARG A 71 -36.23 -3.69 11.49
C ARG A 71 -37.64 -4.09 11.90
N SER A 72 -38.54 -3.12 12.08
CA SER A 72 -39.91 -3.34 12.51
C SER A 72 -40.89 -3.23 11.35
N LEU A 73 -41.95 -4.05 11.40
CA LEU A 73 -43.09 -4.00 10.46
C LEU A 73 -44.15 -2.98 10.89
N VAL A 74 -43.89 -2.25 11.97
CA VAL A 74 -44.77 -1.21 12.51
C VAL A 74 -44.42 0.12 11.83
N ASP A 75 -45.44 0.89 11.51
CA ASP A 75 -45.28 2.24 10.95
C ASP A 75 -44.74 3.21 12.02
N PHE A 76 -43.71 3.98 11.65
CA PHE A 76 -43.12 5.05 12.47
C PHE A 76 -43.43 6.43 11.89
N SER A 77 -44.39 6.54 10.95
CA SER A 77 -44.83 7.81 10.41
C SER A 77 -45.41 8.68 11.53
N SER A 78 -45.14 9.98 11.44
CA SER A 78 -45.83 11.00 12.23
C SER A 78 -46.73 11.78 11.28
N THR A 79 -47.90 12.17 11.77
CA THR A 79 -48.75 13.10 11.02
C THR A 79 -48.00 14.42 10.90
N PRO A 80 -47.75 14.94 9.68
CA PRO A 80 -47.10 16.23 9.51
C PRO A 80 -47.94 17.32 10.16
N ASP A 81 -47.28 18.33 10.72
CA ASP A 81 -47.97 19.53 11.18
C ASP A 81 -48.66 20.21 9.99
N THR A 82 -49.89 20.67 10.23
CA THR A 82 -50.66 21.37 9.21
C THR A 82 -50.04 22.75 8.99
N VAL A 83 -49.32 22.91 7.88
CA VAL A 83 -48.85 24.21 7.41
C VAL A 83 -49.91 24.83 6.49
N PRO A 84 -50.19 26.15 6.61
CA PRO A 84 -51.07 26.82 5.68
C PRO A 84 -50.53 26.70 4.26
N ALA A 85 -51.41 26.40 3.31
CA ALA A 85 -51.04 26.29 1.91
C ALA A 85 -50.69 27.66 1.34
N GLY A 86 -49.50 27.78 0.77
CA GLY A 86 -49.04 28.99 0.09
C GLY A 86 -48.07 29.84 0.92
N ARG A 87 -47.68 30.99 0.36
CA ARG A 87 -46.85 32.00 1.02
C ARG A 87 -47.75 33.10 1.54
N ASP A 88 -47.37 33.73 2.65
CA ASP A 88 -47.99 34.97 3.08
C ASP A 88 -47.93 36.01 1.95
N ASN A 89 -49.04 36.70 1.73
CA ASN A 89 -49.14 37.71 0.70
C ASN A 89 -48.21 38.89 1.06
N PRO A 90 -47.16 39.19 0.27
CA PRO A 90 -46.22 40.28 0.56
C PRO A 90 -46.78 41.68 0.24
N PHE A 91 -48.05 41.81 -0.15
CA PHE A 91 -48.69 43.06 -0.58
C PHE A 91 -49.88 43.49 0.30
N GLN A 92 -50.01 42.96 1.52
CA GLN A 92 -50.87 43.56 2.55
C GLN A 92 -50.16 44.70 3.27
#